data_AF-A0A0S7EK33-F1
#
_entry.id   AF-A0A0S7EK33-F1
#
_cell.length_a   1.000
_cell.length_b   1.000
_cell.length_c   1.000
_cell.angle_alpha   90.00
_cell.angle_beta   90.00
_cell.angle_gamma   90.00
#
_symmetry.space_group_name_H-M   'P 1'
#
loop_
_entity.id
_entity.type
_entity.pdbx_description
1 polymer ?
#
loop_
_entity_poly.entity_id
_entity_poly.type
_entity_poly.pdbx_seq_one_letter_code
_entity_poly.pdbx_strand_id
1 'polypeptide(L)'
;YPVPYGRDYMDFVMTSHKDILDKSAQPLLEKIKKRFSQIQKITNLLHTTAESLLFNASLISHLAQQNFDAVLTDPMVPTGLIVAHKLGIPTINLLRGVPCSLDMKATGCPSPPSYVPRFFTGFTDRMSFKERVINTLVASLEPMFCRLMYWHFDQIAYD
;
A
#
# COMPACT_ATOMS: atom_id res chain seq x y z
N TYR A 1 11.56 -1.21 -21.25
CA TYR A 1 12.59 -1.07 -20.21
C TYR A 1 12.62 -2.35 -19.37
N PRO A 2 13.80 -2.94 -19.10
CA PRO A 2 13.89 -4.19 -18.34
C PRO A 2 13.60 -3.96 -16.85
N VAL A 3 13.08 -4.99 -16.19
CA VAL A 3 12.87 -5.05 -14.73
C VAL A 3 13.73 -6.17 -14.14
N PRO A 4 14.15 -6.09 -12.86
CA PRO A 4 15.14 -7.00 -12.28
C PRO A 4 14.57 -8.38 -11.86
N TYR A 5 13.36 -8.72 -12.30
CA TYR A 5 12.68 -9.97 -11.95
C TYR A 5 12.05 -10.64 -13.19
N GLY A 6 12.00 -11.97 -13.15
CA GLY A 6 11.43 -12.81 -14.20
C GLY A 6 9.90 -12.95 -14.12
N ARG A 7 9.32 -13.54 -15.16
CA ARG A 7 7.87 -13.83 -15.23
C ARG A 7 7.45 -14.87 -14.19
N ASP A 8 8.30 -15.87 -13.97
CA ASP A 8 8.17 -16.91 -12.96
C ASP A 8 8.02 -16.33 -11.55
N TYR A 9 8.83 -15.32 -11.20
CA TYR A 9 8.72 -14.63 -9.92
C TYR A 9 7.39 -13.88 -9.78
N MET A 10 6.96 -13.19 -10.84
CA MET A 10 5.65 -12.51 -10.87
C MET A 10 4.50 -13.50 -10.69
N ASP A 11 4.52 -14.62 -11.40
CA ASP A 11 3.50 -15.67 -11.29
C ASP A 11 3.47 -16.27 -9.88
N PHE A 12 4.64 -16.48 -9.26
CA PHE A 12 4.76 -16.94 -7.88
C PHE A 12 4.14 -15.96 -6.87
N VAL A 13 4.40 -14.66 -7.00
CA VAL A 13 3.80 -13.63 -6.13
C VAL A 13 2.28 -13.57 -6.34
N MET A 14 1.82 -13.63 -7.59
CA MET A 14 0.40 -13.51 -7.93
C MET A 14 -0.43 -14.73 -7.50
N THR A 15 0.11 -15.94 -7.66
CA THR A 15 -0.53 -17.19 -7.19
C THR A 15 -0.59 -17.25 -5.67
N SER A 16 0.49 -16.82 -4.99
CA SER A 16 0.51 -16.75 -3.53
C SER A 16 -0.57 -15.84 -2.93
N HIS A 17 -1.04 -14.83 -3.67
CA HIS A 17 -2.13 -13.95 -3.25
C HIS A 17 -3.51 -14.61 -3.41
N LYS A 18 -3.70 -15.52 -4.38
CA LYS A 18 -4.98 -16.24 -4.58
C LYS A 18 -5.31 -17.15 -3.40
N ASP A 19 -4.29 -17.79 -2.81
CA ASP A 19 -4.42 -18.62 -1.61
C ASP A 19 -5.02 -17.89 -0.39
N ILE A 20 -5.00 -16.55 -0.36
CA ILE A 20 -5.51 -15.73 0.74
C ILE A 20 -7.04 -15.59 0.69
N LEU A 21 -7.62 -15.65 -0.51
CA LEU A 21 -9.07 -15.69 -0.71
C LEU A 21 -9.64 -17.06 -0.34
N ASP A 22 -8.79 -18.07 -0.27
CA ASP A 22 -9.18 -19.41 0.09
C ASP A 22 -9.41 -19.52 1.60
N LYS A 23 -10.64 -19.89 2.00
CA LYS A 23 -11.10 -19.93 3.40
C LYS A 23 -10.57 -21.17 4.14
N SER A 24 -9.29 -21.46 4.03
CA SER A 24 -8.70 -22.66 4.65
C SER A 24 -8.72 -22.57 6.19
N ALA A 25 -8.97 -23.70 6.84
CA ALA A 25 -9.08 -23.86 8.28
C ALA A 25 -7.71 -23.90 9.02
N GLN A 26 -6.76 -23.05 8.61
CA GLN A 26 -5.45 -22.98 9.29
C GLN A 26 -5.54 -22.32 10.67
N PRO A 27 -4.65 -22.70 11.61
CA PRO A 27 -4.47 -22.00 12.88
C PRO A 27 -4.18 -20.51 12.68
N LEU A 28 -4.64 -19.67 13.61
CA LEU A 28 -4.52 -18.21 13.53
C LEU A 28 -3.06 -17.75 13.35
N LEU A 29 -2.10 -18.39 14.03
CA LEU A 29 -0.68 -18.03 13.97
C LEU A 29 -0.08 -18.28 12.58
N GLU A 30 -0.39 -19.42 11.96
CA GLU A 30 0.07 -19.74 10.60
C GLU A 30 -0.55 -18.80 9.57
N LYS A 31 -1.82 -18.40 9.77
CA LYS A 31 -2.45 -17.35 8.95
C LYS A 31 -1.74 -16.02 9.06
N ILE A 32 -1.39 -15.59 10.27
CA ILE A 32 -0.64 -14.34 10.51
C ILE A 32 0.74 -14.42 9.84
N LYS A 33 1.48 -15.52 10.05
CA LYS A 33 2.81 -15.73 9.47
C LYS A 33 2.78 -15.73 7.94
N LYS A 34 1.81 -16.45 7.34
CA LYS A 34 1.62 -16.46 5.88
C LYS A 34 1.29 -15.06 5.37
N ARG A 35 0.36 -14.32 6.01
CA ARG A 35 0.02 -12.93 5.63
C ARG A 35 1.22 -12.00 5.71
N PHE A 36 2.01 -12.06 6.78
CA PHE A 36 3.19 -11.21 6.93
C PHE A 36 4.24 -11.48 5.86
N SER A 37 4.55 -12.75 5.58
CA SER A 37 5.48 -13.12 4.51
C SER A 37 5.01 -12.65 3.13
N GLN A 38 3.70 -12.68 2.87
CA GLN A 38 3.13 -12.21 1.60
C GLN A 38 3.19 -10.69 1.48
N ILE A 39 2.84 -9.96 2.54
CA ILE A 39 2.96 -8.50 2.58
C ILE A 39 4.42 -8.11 2.31
N GLN A 40 5.40 -8.76 2.95
CA GLN A 40 6.81 -8.50 2.69
C GLN A 40 7.20 -8.72 1.23
N LYS A 41 6.75 -9.82 0.60
CA LYS A 41 7.05 -10.09 -0.82
C LYS A 41 6.46 -9.03 -1.74
N ILE A 42 5.21 -8.61 -1.50
CA ILE A 42 4.53 -7.59 -2.31
C ILE A 42 5.20 -6.23 -2.12
N THR A 43 5.50 -5.84 -0.87
CA THR A 43 6.20 -4.59 -0.58
C THR A 43 7.57 -4.55 -1.27
N ASN A 44 8.34 -5.65 -1.19
CA ASN A 44 9.65 -5.75 -1.85
C ASN A 44 9.54 -5.66 -3.38
N LEU A 45 8.55 -6.32 -3.98
CA LEU A 45 8.28 -6.21 -5.41
C LEU A 45 7.98 -4.75 -5.79
N LEU A 46 7.02 -4.12 -5.10
CA LEU A 46 6.62 -2.73 -5.36
C LEU A 46 7.81 -1.76 -5.22
N HIS A 47 8.63 -1.93 -4.18
CA HIS A 47 9.84 -1.16 -3.96
C HIS A 47 10.84 -1.32 -5.11
N THR A 48 11.16 -2.56 -5.46
CA THR A 48 12.13 -2.88 -6.52
C THR A 48 11.69 -2.32 -7.87
N THR A 49 10.39 -2.42 -8.18
CA THR A 49 9.79 -1.81 -9.38
C THR A 49 9.89 -0.28 -9.32
N ALA A 50 9.62 0.32 -8.17
CA ALA A 50 9.72 1.77 -7.97
C ALA A 50 11.14 2.28 -8.22
N GLU A 51 12.15 1.67 -7.61
CA GLU A 51 13.57 2.02 -7.81
C GLU A 51 13.97 1.87 -9.28
N SER A 52 13.63 0.73 -9.90
CA SER A 52 13.97 0.44 -11.30
C SER A 52 13.37 1.47 -12.26
N LEU A 53 12.21 2.05 -11.93
CA LEU A 53 11.57 3.08 -12.73
C LEU A 53 12.13 4.47 -12.42
N LEU A 54 12.22 4.84 -11.14
CA LEU A 54 12.57 6.18 -10.66
C LEU A 54 14.04 6.54 -10.87
N PHE A 55 14.93 5.56 -10.86
CA PHE A 55 16.36 5.74 -11.13
C PHE A 55 16.74 5.53 -12.60
N ASN A 56 15.78 5.16 -13.45
CA ASN A 56 16.03 5.05 -14.89
C ASN A 56 15.84 6.40 -15.59
N ALA A 57 16.94 7.18 -15.68
CA ALA A 57 16.92 8.50 -16.30
C ALA A 57 16.42 8.51 -17.75
N SER A 58 16.71 7.45 -18.52
CA SER A 58 16.23 7.32 -19.90
C SER A 58 14.70 7.17 -19.95
N LEU A 59 14.13 6.37 -19.05
CA LEU A 59 12.67 6.20 -18.95
C LEU A 59 11.98 7.49 -18.47
N ILE A 60 12.50 8.14 -17.43
CA ILE A 60 11.94 9.40 -16.91
C ILE A 60 12.00 10.50 -17.98
N SER A 61 13.13 10.62 -18.70
CA SER A 61 13.27 11.57 -19.80
C SER A 61 12.30 11.26 -20.95
N HIS A 62 12.15 9.98 -21.31
CA HIS A 62 11.17 9.56 -22.30
C HIS A 62 9.74 9.93 -21.89
N LEU A 63 9.37 9.74 -20.61
CA LEU A 63 8.06 10.12 -20.08
C LEU A 63 7.85 11.65 -20.12
N ALA A 64 8.87 12.44 -19.79
CA ALA A 64 8.81 13.90 -19.87
C ALA A 64 8.57 14.40 -21.30
N GLN A 65 9.17 13.74 -22.30
CA GLN A 65 8.99 14.09 -23.71
C GLN A 65 7.59 13.82 -24.26
N GLN A 66 6.79 12.98 -23.59
CA GLN A 66 5.42 12.68 -24.04
C GLN A 66 4.41 13.79 -23.74
N ASN A 67 4.78 14.81 -22.96
CA ASN A 67 3.91 15.94 -22.58
C ASN A 67 2.57 15.51 -21.96
N PHE A 68 2.61 14.65 -20.94
CA PHE A 68 1.41 14.29 -20.18
C PHE A 68 0.91 15.47 -19.33
N ASP A 69 -0.41 15.64 -19.24
CA ASP A 69 -1.01 16.72 -18.45
C ASP A 69 -1.17 16.38 -16.96
N ALA A 70 -1.27 15.09 -16.62
CA ALA A 70 -1.47 14.63 -15.25
C ALA A 70 -1.07 13.16 -15.07
N VAL A 71 -0.79 12.77 -13.82
CA VAL A 71 -0.61 11.35 -13.44
C VAL A 71 -1.80 10.87 -12.62
N LEU A 72 -2.48 9.84 -13.12
CA LEU A 72 -3.48 9.10 -12.36
C LEU A 72 -2.80 7.95 -11.61
N THR A 73 -2.87 7.94 -10.27
CA THR A 73 -2.17 6.94 -9.47
C THR A 73 -2.99 6.49 -8.25
N ASP A 74 -2.72 5.27 -7.79
CA ASP A 74 -3.24 4.77 -6.50
C ASP A 74 -2.23 5.14 -5.40
N PRO A 75 -2.60 5.99 -4.43
CA PRO A 75 -1.68 6.46 -3.40
C PRO A 75 -1.24 5.36 -2.41
N MET A 76 -1.80 4.14 -2.49
CA MET A 76 -1.26 2.99 -1.77
C MET A 76 0.21 2.73 -2.15
N VAL A 77 0.60 3.03 -3.40
CA VAL A 77 1.96 2.89 -3.90
C VAL A 77 2.50 4.28 -4.29
N PRO A 78 3.42 4.88 -3.51
CA PRO A 78 3.80 6.28 -3.69
C PRO A 78 4.62 6.55 -4.97
N THR A 79 5.04 5.52 -5.70
CA THR A 79 5.81 5.63 -6.94
C THR A 79 5.20 6.60 -7.94
N GLY A 80 3.88 6.54 -8.18
CA GLY A 80 3.23 7.43 -9.14
C GLY A 80 3.24 8.90 -8.69
N LEU A 81 3.17 9.13 -7.37
CA LEU A 81 3.29 10.47 -6.79
C LEU A 81 4.68 11.05 -7.03
N ILE A 82 5.73 10.23 -6.83
CA ILE A 82 7.12 10.62 -7.06
C ILE A 82 7.38 10.88 -8.56
N VAL A 83 6.83 10.06 -9.44
CA VAL A 83 6.92 10.28 -10.91
C VAL A 83 6.31 11.63 -11.29
N ALA A 84 5.10 11.93 -10.79
CA ALA A 84 4.44 13.20 -11.08
C ALA A 84 5.25 14.40 -10.59
N HIS A 85 5.85 14.28 -9.39
CA HIS A 85 6.76 15.29 -8.86
C HIS A 85 7.99 15.49 -9.75
N LYS A 86 8.64 14.41 -10.23
CA LYS A 86 9.77 14.51 -11.17
C LYS A 86 9.41 15.11 -12.53
N LEU A 87 8.18 14.88 -12.99
CA LEU A 87 7.68 15.43 -14.26
C LEU A 87 7.12 16.85 -14.13
N GLY A 88 6.90 17.35 -12.92
CA GLY A 88 6.34 18.68 -12.68
C GLY A 88 4.85 18.82 -13.04
N ILE A 89 4.10 17.71 -13.01
CA ILE A 89 2.69 17.66 -13.43
C ILE A 89 1.76 17.28 -12.27
N PRO A 90 0.48 17.71 -12.30
CA PRO A 90 -0.46 17.41 -11.23
C PRO A 90 -0.73 15.90 -11.09
N THR A 91 -1.04 15.50 -9.86
CA THR A 91 -1.42 14.13 -9.52
C THR A 91 -2.90 14.02 -9.21
N ILE A 92 -3.52 13.00 -9.79
CA ILE A 92 -4.90 12.61 -9.51
C ILE A 92 -4.83 11.27 -8.78
N ASN A 93 -5.16 11.30 -7.49
CA ASN A 93 -5.17 10.08 -6.67
C ASN A 93 -6.50 9.35 -6.86
N LEU A 94 -6.47 8.16 -7.46
CA LEU A 94 -7.63 7.28 -7.53
C LEU A 94 -7.61 6.33 -6.34
N LEU A 95 -8.53 6.56 -5.42
CA LEU A 95 -8.57 5.88 -4.15
C LEU A 95 -9.82 5.02 -3.98
N ARG A 96 -9.65 3.76 -3.54
CA ARG A 96 -10.73 2.97 -2.90
C ARG A 96 -10.59 2.83 -1.38
N GLY A 97 -9.47 3.29 -0.82
CA GLY A 97 -9.19 3.48 0.61
C GLY A 97 -7.67 3.49 0.83
N VAL A 98 -7.12 4.42 1.62
CA VAL A 98 -5.69 4.36 1.99
C VAL A 98 -5.61 3.55 3.28
N PRO A 99 -4.67 2.60 3.42
CA PRO A 99 -4.39 1.99 4.70
C PRO A 99 -4.15 3.05 5.80
N CYS A 100 -4.26 2.64 7.06
CA CYS A 100 -3.87 3.47 8.23
C CYS A 100 -4.72 4.72 8.47
N SER A 101 -5.87 4.80 7.81
CA SER A 101 -6.77 5.97 7.87
C SER A 101 -6.08 7.28 7.45
N LEU A 102 -5.10 7.20 6.53
CA LEU A 102 -4.35 8.36 6.05
C LEU A 102 -5.26 9.35 5.30
N ASP A 103 -6.25 8.84 4.59
CA ASP A 103 -7.32 9.61 3.95
C ASP A 103 -8.13 10.42 4.98
N MET A 104 -8.53 9.80 6.09
CA MET A 104 -9.26 10.49 7.16
C MET A 104 -8.39 11.54 7.85
N LYS A 105 -7.09 11.26 8.05
CA LYS A 105 -6.14 12.23 8.59
C LYS A 105 -5.92 13.42 7.65
N ALA A 106 -5.72 13.16 6.36
CA ALA A 106 -5.49 14.18 5.34
C ALA A 106 -6.71 15.10 5.15
N THR A 107 -7.91 14.56 5.28
CA THR A 107 -9.17 15.32 5.19
C THR A 107 -9.57 16.00 6.52
N GLY A 108 -8.85 15.74 7.61
CA GLY A 108 -9.23 16.20 8.95
C GLY A 108 -10.53 15.58 9.48
N CYS A 109 -11.00 14.48 8.88
CA CYS A 109 -12.23 13.82 9.29
C CYS A 109 -12.03 13.08 10.62
N PRO A 110 -12.85 13.34 11.66
CA PRO A 110 -12.75 12.61 12.91
C PRO A 110 -13.09 11.12 12.68
N SER A 111 -12.22 10.22 13.13
CA SER A 111 -12.38 8.77 12.99
C SER A 111 -12.24 8.04 14.34
N PRO A 112 -13.17 8.27 15.29
CA PRO A 112 -13.07 7.67 16.61
C PRO A 112 -13.17 6.14 16.52
N PRO A 113 -12.19 5.38 17.04
CA PRO A 113 -12.19 3.92 16.94
C PRO A 113 -13.32 3.26 17.74
N SER A 114 -14.02 4.01 18.58
CA SER A 114 -15.21 3.52 19.27
C SER A 114 -16.40 3.32 18.33
N TYR A 115 -16.50 4.04 17.21
CA TYR A 115 -17.64 3.99 16.28
C TYR A 115 -17.24 3.78 14.81
N VAL A 116 -16.02 4.15 14.42
CA VAL A 116 -15.51 3.98 13.06
C VAL A 116 -14.69 2.68 12.99
N PRO A 117 -15.15 1.65 12.28
CA PRO A 117 -14.41 0.39 12.15
C PRO A 117 -13.14 0.60 11.30
N ARG A 118 -12.05 -0.04 11.71
CA ARG A 118 -10.77 -0.04 10.96
C ARG A 118 -10.85 -1.00 9.80
N PHE A 119 -10.26 -0.61 8.67
CA PHE A 119 -10.41 -1.28 7.37
C PHE A 119 -10.12 -2.79 7.43
N PHE A 120 -9.08 -3.19 8.15
CA PHE A 120 -8.66 -4.60 8.23
C PHE A 120 -9.47 -5.47 9.22
N THR A 121 -10.35 -4.88 10.03
CA THR A 121 -11.13 -5.64 11.02
C THR A 121 -12.34 -6.34 10.44
N GLY A 122 -12.88 -5.84 9.32
CA GLY A 122 -14.14 -6.32 8.74
C GLY A 122 -15.37 -6.05 9.62
N PHE A 123 -15.25 -5.20 10.64
CA PHE A 123 -16.37 -4.77 11.48
C PHE A 123 -17.24 -3.74 10.76
N THR A 124 -18.46 -3.55 11.28
CA THR A 124 -19.41 -2.53 10.82
C THR A 124 -19.45 -1.35 11.78
N ASP A 125 -20.24 -0.32 11.47
CA ASP A 125 -20.56 0.77 12.40
C ASP A 125 -21.27 0.27 13.68
N ARG A 126 -21.88 -0.91 13.62
CA ARG A 126 -22.53 -1.58 14.75
C ARG A 126 -21.59 -2.61 15.38
N MET A 127 -20.72 -2.14 16.27
CA MET A 127 -19.80 -2.98 17.06
C MET A 127 -20.30 -3.21 18.49
N SER A 128 -20.20 -4.47 18.95
CA SER A 128 -20.28 -4.85 20.37
C SER A 128 -19.11 -4.27 21.17
N PHE A 129 -19.20 -4.28 22.51
CA PHE A 129 -18.12 -3.79 23.37
C PHE A 129 -16.77 -4.47 23.08
N LYS A 130 -16.78 -5.79 22.88
CA LYS A 130 -15.56 -6.56 22.56
C LYS A 130 -14.96 -6.16 21.22
N GLU A 131 -15.79 -5.98 20.19
CA GLU A 131 -15.34 -5.54 18.87
C GLU A 131 -14.76 -4.12 18.93
N ARG A 132 -15.36 -3.21 19.72
CA ARG A 132 -14.81 -1.86 19.94
C ARG A 132 -13.43 -1.89 20.60
N VAL A 133 -13.22 -2.78 21.57
CA VAL A 133 -11.90 -2.96 22.20
C VAL A 133 -10.88 -3.44 21.18
N ILE A 134 -11.21 -4.45 20.38
CA ILE A 134 -10.33 -4.95 19.31
C ILE A 134 -10.05 -3.85 18.28
N ASN A 135 -11.08 -3.13 17.84
CA ASN A 135 -10.96 -2.05 16.87
C ASN A 135 -10.06 -0.93 17.38
N THR A 136 -10.13 -0.61 18.66
CA THR A 136 -9.27 0.39 19.31
C THR A 136 -7.82 -0.07 19.37
N LEU A 137 -7.57 -1.33 19.71
CA LEU A 137 -6.21 -1.90 19.69
C LEU A 137 -5.61 -1.85 18.27
N VAL A 138 -6.39 -2.21 17.25
CA VAL A 138 -5.96 -2.13 15.85
C VAL A 138 -5.67 -0.68 15.45
N ALA A 139 -6.54 0.27 15.82
CA ALA A 139 -6.35 1.69 15.56
C ALA A 139 -5.03 2.24 16.16
N SER A 140 -4.64 1.75 17.33
CA SER A 140 -3.38 2.13 17.99
C SER A 140 -2.15 1.50 17.33
N LEU A 141 -2.27 0.29 16.78
CA LEU A 141 -1.16 -0.43 16.14
C LEU A 141 -0.96 -0.03 14.66
N GLU A 142 -2.01 0.40 13.97
CA GLU A 142 -1.98 0.80 12.55
C GLU A 142 -0.84 1.80 12.22
N PRO A 143 -0.63 2.91 12.95
CA PRO A 143 0.42 3.87 12.62
C PRO A 143 1.82 3.26 12.59
N MET A 144 2.13 2.36 13.52
CA MET A 144 3.42 1.68 13.59
C MET A 144 3.61 0.74 12.40
N PHE A 145 2.58 -0.05 12.09
CA PHE A 145 2.59 -0.95 10.94
C PHE A 145 2.79 -0.20 9.62
N CYS A 146 2.15 0.96 9.49
CA CYS A 146 2.23 1.76 8.29
C CYS A 146 3.56 2.46 8.12
N ARG A 147 4.16 2.95 9.21
CA ARG A 147 5.52 3.44 9.18
C ARG A 147 6.49 2.36 8.70
N LEU A 148 6.33 1.12 9.14
CA LEU A 148 7.16 0.01 8.69
C LEU A 148 6.97 -0.30 7.19
N MET A 149 5.74 -0.26 6.68
CA MET A 149 5.46 -0.50 5.26
C MET A 149 6.03 0.59 4.35
N TYR A 150 5.87 1.87 4.74
CA TYR A 150 6.26 3.01 3.92
C TYR A 150 7.70 3.49 4.14
N TRP A 151 8.39 2.99 5.16
CA TRP A 151 9.76 3.40 5.52
C TRP A 151 10.72 3.45 4.32
N HIS A 152 10.65 2.45 3.45
CA HIS A 152 11.54 2.36 2.29
C HIS A 152 11.20 3.40 1.21
N PHE A 153 9.92 3.75 1.06
CA PHE A 153 9.50 4.79 0.12
C PHE A 153 9.84 6.19 0.62
N ASP A 154 9.84 6.41 1.94
CA ASP A 154 10.30 7.67 2.51
C ASP A 154 11.74 7.95 2.08
N GLN A 155 12.62 6.95 2.06
CA GLN A 155 14.01 7.10 1.60
C GLN A 155 14.09 7.52 0.13
N ILE A 156 13.33 6.86 -0.75
CA ILE A 156 13.33 7.16 -2.20
C ILE A 156 12.79 8.57 -2.50
N ALA A 157 11.87 9.10 -1.68
CA ALA A 157 11.28 10.41 -1.93
C ALA A 157 12.23 11.59 -1.68
N TYR A 158 13.30 11.39 -0.88
CA TYR A 158 14.28 12.43 -0.58
C TYR A 158 15.49 12.45 -1.53
N ASP A 159 15.65 11.43 -2.39
CA ASP A 159 16.73 11.28 -3.39
C ASP A 159 16.32 11.76 -4.80
#